data_AF-I4D734-F1
#
_entry.id   AF-I4D734-F1
#
_cell.length_a   1.000
_cell.length_b   1.000
_cell.length_c   1.000
_cell.angle_alpha   90.00
_cell.angle_beta   90.00
_cell.angle_gamma   90.00
#
_symmetry.space_group_name_H-M   'P 1'
#
loop_
_entity.id
_entity.type
_entity.pdbx_description
1 polymer ?
#
loop_
_entity_poly.entity_id
_entity_poly.type
_entity_poly.pdbx_seq_one_letter_code
_entity_poly.pdbx_strand_id
1 'polypeptide(L)'
;MKVYQKGLVIAGLIVIAGYTSFRIGYAWFTIPSSCNYCHETEPYVISWEKAPHKEIDCRDCHETRGPFHRIDTMLRGIRDVGIQLKGNYSFLMKSVYYDSNCINCHLGDFKPETKAPHMPSNHAKIIKNGQGCNNCHRDTGHKNGLGVDAKFEALSE
;
A
#
# COMPACT_ATOMS: atom_id res chain seq x y z
N MET A 1 42.85 3.47 -19.22
CA MET A 1 41.46 3.16 -19.61
C MET A 1 41.13 3.86 -20.91
N LYS A 2 40.65 3.11 -21.91
CA LYS A 2 40.15 3.68 -23.19
C LYS A 2 38.91 4.55 -22.92
N VAL A 3 38.63 5.55 -23.77
CA VAL A 3 37.54 6.53 -23.57
C VAL A 3 36.18 5.86 -23.34
N TYR A 4 35.89 4.77 -24.05
CA TYR A 4 34.65 4.00 -23.85
C TYR A 4 34.57 3.32 -22.47
N GLN A 5 35.69 2.95 -21.85
CA GLN A 5 35.71 2.37 -20.51
C GLN A 5 35.36 3.42 -19.45
N LYS A 6 35.80 4.68 -19.63
CA LYS A 6 35.40 5.79 -18.74
C LYS A 6 33.91 6.10 -18.89
N GLY A 7 33.39 6.09 -20.12
CA GLY A 7 31.96 6.29 -20.39
C GLY A 7 31.07 5.22 -19.73
N LEU A 8 31.46 3.95 -19.84
CA LEU A 8 30.74 2.84 -19.19
C LEU A 8 30.76 2.94 -17.66
N VAL A 9 31.89 3.33 -17.07
CA VAL A 9 31.99 3.53 -15.62
C VAL A 9 31.07 4.65 -15.15
N ILE A 10 31.06 5.80 -15.85
CA ILE A 10 30.18 6.93 -15.51
C ILE A 10 28.70 6.52 -15.63
N ALA A 11 28.32 5.85 -16.72
CA ALA A 11 26.96 5.35 -16.90
C ALA A 11 26.55 4.39 -15.78
N GLY A 12 27.43 3.46 -15.40
CA GLY A 12 27.20 2.53 -14.29
C GLY A 12 26.99 3.26 -12.96
N LEU A 13 27.80 4.27 -12.65
CA LEU A 13 27.65 5.08 -11.44
C LEU A 13 26.32 5.83 -11.42
N ILE A 14 25.88 6.39 -12.55
CA ILE A 14 24.57 7.07 -12.66
C ILE A 14 23.43 6.10 -12.38
N VAL A 15 23.48 4.88 -12.95
CA VAL A 15 22.45 3.86 -12.72
C VAL A 15 22.40 3.45 -11.25
N ILE A 16 23.57 3.21 -10.62
CA ILE A 16 23.66 2.85 -9.20
C ILE A 16 23.12 3.98 -8.31
N ALA A 17 23.51 5.23 -8.59
CA ALA A 17 23.03 6.39 -7.85
C ALA A 17 21.51 6.53 -7.98
N GLY A 18 20.97 6.45 -9.20
CA GLY A 18 19.54 6.52 -9.45
C GLY A 18 18.75 5.41 -8.75
N TYR A 19 19.23 4.16 -8.84
CA TYR A 19 18.59 3.03 -8.18
C TYR A 19 18.64 3.15 -6.64
N THR A 20 19.76 3.60 -6.09
CA THR A 20 19.91 3.81 -4.65
C THR A 20 18.96 4.90 -4.15
N SER A 21 18.91 6.04 -4.83
CA SER A 21 17.96 7.12 -4.52
C SER A 21 16.51 6.65 -4.60
N PHE A 22 16.16 5.85 -5.63
CA PHE A 22 14.83 5.24 -5.74
C PHE A 22 14.52 4.34 -4.53
N ARG A 23 15.46 3.47 -4.12
CA ARG A 23 15.27 2.56 -2.99
C ARG A 23 15.09 3.30 -1.66
N ILE A 24 15.86 4.36 -1.45
CA ILE A 24 15.75 5.22 -0.25
C ILE A 24 14.41 5.95 -0.25
N GLY A 25 14.06 6.62 -1.35
CA GLY A 25 12.79 7.35 -1.48
C GLY A 25 11.61 6.42 -1.25
N TYR A 26 11.64 5.23 -1.87
CA TYR A 26 10.61 4.21 -1.64
C TYR A 26 10.50 3.84 -0.15
N ALA A 27 11.62 3.47 0.49
CA ALA A 27 11.60 3.07 1.89
C ALA A 27 11.13 4.19 2.84
N TRP A 28 11.39 5.45 2.49
CA TRP A 28 11.00 6.60 3.30
C TRP A 28 9.54 7.00 3.10
N PHE A 29 9.03 7.02 1.88
CA PHE A 29 7.68 7.56 1.60
C PHE A 29 6.56 6.52 1.75
N THR A 30 6.88 5.23 1.87
CA THR A 30 5.88 4.16 1.95
C THR A 30 5.77 3.52 3.33
N ILE A 31 6.18 4.22 4.40
CA ILE A 31 6.02 3.75 5.79
C ILE A 31 4.86 4.47 6.47
N PRO A 32 4.24 3.87 7.51
CA PRO A 32 3.07 4.44 8.18
C PRO A 32 3.27 5.89 8.64
N SER A 33 4.45 6.22 9.19
CA SER A 33 4.77 7.57 9.66
C SER A 33 4.73 8.61 8.54
N SER A 34 5.08 8.22 7.32
CA SER A 34 5.07 9.13 6.17
C SER A 34 3.65 9.36 5.65
N CYS A 35 2.81 8.33 5.70
CA CYS A 35 1.39 8.45 5.37
C CYS A 35 0.62 9.30 6.39
N ASN A 36 1.08 9.39 7.65
CA ASN A 36 0.42 10.20 8.66
C ASN A 36 0.62 11.72 8.49
N TYR A 37 1.48 12.17 7.58
CA TYR A 37 1.65 13.60 7.30
C TYR A 37 0.51 14.22 6.48
N CYS A 38 -0.25 13.38 5.77
CA CYS A 38 -1.37 13.79 4.95
C CYS A 38 -2.66 13.64 5.75
N HIS A 39 -3.42 14.72 5.91
CA HIS A 39 -4.65 14.74 6.72
C HIS A 39 -5.73 13.80 6.17
N GLU A 40 -5.71 13.52 4.86
CA GLU A 40 -6.64 12.59 4.22
C GLU A 40 -6.37 11.11 4.58
N THR A 41 -5.13 10.78 4.95
CA THR A 41 -4.71 9.41 5.32
C THR A 41 -4.53 9.22 6.82
N GLU A 42 -4.34 10.30 7.59
CA GLU A 42 -4.21 10.27 9.05
C GLU A 42 -5.31 9.44 9.77
N PRO A 43 -6.63 9.59 9.47
CA PRO A 43 -7.67 8.80 10.14
C PRO A 43 -7.50 7.29 9.91
N TYR A 44 -6.96 6.90 8.75
CA TYR A 44 -6.71 5.49 8.41
C TYR A 44 -5.51 4.94 9.17
N VAL A 45 -4.44 5.73 9.33
CA VAL A 45 -3.28 5.35 10.15
C VAL A 45 -3.71 5.14 11.60
N ILE A 46 -4.44 6.10 12.19
CA ILE A 46 -4.96 6.00 13.56
C ILE A 46 -5.88 4.78 13.71
N SER A 47 -6.70 4.49 12.70
CA SER A 47 -7.56 3.31 12.75
C SER A 47 -6.78 1.99 12.63
N TRP A 48 -5.69 1.97 11.85
CA TRP A 48 -4.85 0.79 11.67
C TRP A 48 -4.13 0.39 12.94
N GLU A 49 -3.66 1.35 13.74
CA GLU A 49 -3.02 1.10 15.04
C GLU A 49 -3.92 0.33 16.02
N LYS A 50 -5.23 0.37 15.80
CA LYS A 50 -6.25 -0.32 16.61
C LYS A 50 -6.81 -1.58 15.93
N ALA A 51 -6.46 -1.82 14.66
CA ALA A 51 -7.01 -2.91 13.86
C ALA A 51 -6.30 -4.25 14.15
N PRO A 52 -6.90 -5.39 13.74
CA PRO A 52 -6.27 -6.70 13.87
C PRO A 52 -4.88 -6.79 13.20
N HIS A 53 -4.64 -6.01 12.14
CA HIS A 53 -3.39 -6.01 11.37
C HIS A 53 -2.41 -4.88 11.75
N LYS A 54 -2.53 -4.30 12.96
CA LYS A 54 -1.64 -3.21 13.42
C LYS A 54 -0.13 -3.53 13.45
N GLU A 55 0.25 -4.80 13.38
CA GLU A 55 1.65 -5.24 13.31
C GLU A 55 2.14 -5.47 11.87
N ILE A 56 1.28 -5.28 10.87
CA ILE A 56 1.53 -5.57 9.46
C ILE A 56 1.72 -4.26 8.69
N ASP A 57 2.75 -4.20 7.83
CA ASP A 57 3.08 -3.01 7.08
C ASP A 57 1.97 -2.67 6.07
N CYS A 58 1.67 -1.38 5.87
CA CYS A 58 0.63 -0.94 4.94
C CYS A 58 0.81 -1.56 3.54
N ARG A 59 2.05 -1.71 3.09
CA ARG A 59 2.40 -2.27 1.78
C ARG A 59 2.01 -3.74 1.66
N ASP A 60 2.04 -4.50 2.74
CA ASP A 60 1.66 -5.91 2.70
C ASP A 60 0.20 -6.06 2.26
N CYS A 61 -0.64 -5.03 2.39
CA CYS A 61 -2.01 -4.99 1.86
C CYS A 61 -2.15 -4.13 0.59
N HIS A 62 -1.53 -2.94 0.58
CA HIS A 62 -1.76 -1.89 -0.42
C HIS A 62 -0.83 -1.91 -1.62
N GLU A 63 0.15 -2.82 -1.63
CA GLU A 63 1.08 -2.98 -2.74
C GLU A 63 0.81 -4.28 -3.50
N THR A 64 0.91 -4.20 -4.83
CA THR A 64 0.80 -5.39 -5.68
C THR A 64 2.01 -6.29 -5.49
N ARG A 65 2.02 -7.46 -6.13
CA ARG A 65 3.18 -8.36 -6.11
C ARG A 65 3.84 -8.43 -7.48
N GLY A 66 5.04 -9.00 -7.51
CA GLY A 66 5.85 -9.15 -8.72
C GLY A 66 6.91 -8.06 -8.86
N PRO A 67 7.77 -8.13 -9.90
CA PRO A 67 9.01 -7.37 -9.96
C PRO A 67 8.84 -5.84 -10.02
N PHE A 68 7.67 -5.36 -10.42
CA PHE A 68 7.38 -3.94 -10.61
C PHE A 68 6.55 -3.31 -9.47
N HIS A 69 6.31 -4.06 -8.39
CA HIS A 69 5.42 -3.62 -7.32
C HIS A 69 5.78 -2.24 -6.75
N ARG A 70 7.08 -2.00 -6.50
CA ARG A 70 7.57 -0.73 -5.94
C ARG A 70 7.38 0.44 -6.88
N ILE A 71 7.49 0.20 -8.19
CA ILE A 71 7.31 1.24 -9.20
C ILE A 71 5.84 1.63 -9.26
N ASP A 72 4.94 0.65 -9.29
CA ASP A 72 3.50 0.86 -9.23
C ASP A 72 3.09 1.68 -7.98
N THR A 73 3.56 1.28 -6.80
CA THR A 73 3.30 2.03 -5.55
C THR A 73 3.84 3.45 -5.60
N MET A 74 5.08 3.64 -6.08
CA MET A 74 5.68 4.97 -6.20
C MET A 74 4.89 5.86 -7.16
N LEU A 75 4.47 5.34 -8.32
CA LEU A 75 3.70 6.11 -9.30
C LEU A 75 2.32 6.52 -8.77
N ARG A 76 1.65 5.65 -7.99
CA ARG A 76 0.43 6.02 -7.27
C ARG A 76 0.68 7.16 -6.27
N GLY A 77 1.73 7.07 -5.47
CA GLY A 77 2.09 8.13 -4.52
C GLY A 77 2.39 9.47 -5.20
N ILE A 78 3.15 9.47 -6.29
CA ILE A 78 3.44 10.67 -7.09
C ILE A 78 2.15 11.27 -7.65
N ARG A 79 1.23 10.43 -8.17
CA ARG A 79 -0.08 10.87 -8.64
C ARG A 79 -0.86 11.55 -7.52
N ASP A 80 -0.93 10.93 -6.35
CA ASP A 80 -1.73 11.42 -5.22
C ASP A 80 -1.18 12.76 -4.69
N VAL A 81 0.15 12.89 -4.53
CA VAL A 81 0.79 14.18 -4.23
C VAL A 81 0.49 15.22 -5.32
N GLY A 82 0.55 14.82 -6.60
CA GLY A 82 0.23 15.70 -7.72
C GLY A 82 -1.22 16.19 -7.73
N ILE A 83 -2.17 15.37 -7.27
CA ILE A 83 -3.59 15.75 -7.08
C ILE A 83 -3.69 16.81 -5.99
N GLN A 84 -3.06 16.58 -4.84
CA GLN A 84 -3.06 17.51 -3.70
C GLN A 84 -2.46 18.87 -4.07
N LEU A 85 -1.28 18.88 -4.72
CA LEU A 85 -0.62 20.12 -5.13
C LEU A 85 -1.42 20.94 -6.14
N LYS A 86 -2.21 20.28 -7.00
CA LYS A 86 -3.05 20.95 -8.01
C LYS A 86 -4.43 21.33 -7.49
N GLY A 87 -4.85 20.78 -6.35
CA GLY A 87 -6.22 20.92 -5.83
C GLY A 87 -7.30 20.38 -6.76
N ASN A 88 -6.94 19.52 -7.73
CA ASN A 88 -7.88 18.96 -8.71
C ASN A 88 -8.29 17.55 -8.32
N TYR A 89 -9.36 17.46 -7.53
CA TYR A 89 -9.92 16.20 -7.02
C TYR A 89 -10.93 15.54 -7.97
N SER A 90 -10.93 15.90 -9.26
CA SER A 90 -11.76 15.22 -10.27
C SER A 90 -11.39 13.74 -10.42
N PHE A 91 -10.17 13.37 -10.03
CA PHE A 91 -9.74 11.99 -9.90
C PHE A 91 -9.80 11.58 -8.42
N LEU A 92 -10.57 10.53 -8.14
CA LEU A 92 -10.64 9.97 -6.80
C LEU A 92 -9.30 9.34 -6.43
N MET A 93 -8.71 9.80 -5.33
CA MET A 93 -7.66 9.05 -4.64
C MET A 93 -8.28 7.75 -4.12
N LYS A 94 -8.06 6.67 -4.86
CA LYS A 94 -8.52 5.34 -4.48
C LYS A 94 -7.34 4.57 -3.90
N SER A 95 -7.44 4.24 -2.61
CA SER A 95 -6.59 3.20 -2.05
C SER A 95 -7.02 1.84 -2.61
N VAL A 96 -6.04 1.05 -3.01
CA VAL A 96 -6.25 -0.31 -3.53
C VAL A 96 -5.65 -1.29 -2.54
N TYR A 97 -6.33 -2.39 -2.30
CA TYR A 97 -5.78 -3.56 -1.63
C TYR A 97 -5.92 -4.76 -2.56
N TYR A 98 -5.15 -5.80 -2.30
CA TYR A 98 -5.13 -6.99 -3.15
C TYR A 98 -5.58 -8.21 -2.35
N ASP A 99 -6.63 -8.92 -2.78
CA ASP A 99 -7.10 -10.15 -2.11
C ASP A 99 -6.01 -11.23 -2.10
N SER A 100 -5.15 -11.25 -3.13
CA SER A 100 -3.97 -12.12 -3.15
C SER A 100 -3.07 -11.88 -1.94
N ASN A 101 -3.04 -10.67 -1.40
CA ASN A 101 -2.26 -10.34 -0.22
C ASN A 101 -2.78 -11.02 1.04
N CYS A 102 -4.10 -11.01 1.22
CA CYS A 102 -4.77 -11.77 2.28
C CYS A 102 -4.49 -13.27 2.11
N ILE A 103 -4.70 -13.80 0.91
CA ILE A 103 -4.56 -15.24 0.61
C ILE A 103 -3.16 -15.75 0.92
N ASN A 104 -2.12 -15.02 0.55
CA ASN A 104 -0.73 -15.47 0.75
C ASN A 104 -0.37 -15.65 2.23
N CYS A 105 -0.82 -14.74 3.09
CA CYS A 105 -0.56 -14.84 4.53
C CYS A 105 -1.49 -15.88 5.18
N HIS A 106 -2.76 -15.95 4.77
CA HIS A 106 -3.75 -16.82 5.39
C HIS A 106 -3.77 -18.26 4.86
N LEU A 107 -3.17 -18.55 3.69
CA LEU A 107 -2.88 -19.93 3.27
C LEU A 107 -1.65 -20.49 3.99
N GLY A 108 -0.69 -19.63 4.37
CA GLY A 108 0.58 -20.07 4.97
C GLY A 108 1.59 -20.55 3.92
N ASP A 109 1.58 -19.92 2.74
CA ASP A 109 2.51 -20.25 1.64
C ASP A 109 3.62 -19.19 1.44
N PHE A 110 3.55 -18.00 2.08
CA PHE A 110 4.49 -16.88 1.87
C PHE A 110 4.92 -16.04 3.09
N LYS A 111 6.21 -16.09 3.47
CA LYS A 111 6.77 -15.38 4.65
C LYS A 111 6.56 -13.85 4.61
N PRO A 112 6.28 -13.19 5.75
CA PRO A 112 6.32 -13.70 7.13
C PRO A 112 4.93 -14.14 7.60
N GLU A 113 4.54 -15.37 7.25
CA GLU A 113 3.27 -16.04 7.60
C GLU A 113 3.15 -16.30 9.10
N THR A 114 4.21 -16.05 9.87
CA THR A 114 4.47 -16.71 11.16
C THR A 114 3.46 -16.38 12.26
N LYS A 115 2.46 -15.53 12.00
CA LYS A 115 1.41 -15.14 12.95
C LYS A 115 -0.02 -15.11 12.40
N ALA A 116 -0.24 -15.36 11.11
CA ALA A 116 -1.59 -15.26 10.54
C ALA A 116 -2.41 -16.54 10.82
N PRO A 117 -3.70 -16.44 11.19
CA PRO A 117 -4.55 -17.62 11.31
C PRO A 117 -4.80 -18.23 9.94
N HIS A 118 -4.73 -19.57 9.85
CA HIS A 118 -5.03 -20.26 8.61
C HIS A 118 -6.49 -20.08 8.20
N MET A 119 -6.68 -19.83 6.91
CA MET A 119 -7.98 -19.71 6.30
C MET A 119 -8.71 -21.06 6.29
N PRO A 120 -9.96 -21.14 6.75
CA PRO A 120 -10.73 -22.37 6.70
C PRO A 120 -11.03 -22.81 5.27
N SER A 121 -11.13 -24.13 5.04
CA SER A 121 -11.31 -24.72 3.70
C SER A 121 -12.57 -24.27 2.95
N ASN A 122 -13.61 -23.84 3.67
CA ASN A 122 -14.85 -23.32 3.06
C ASN A 122 -14.65 -22.02 2.28
N HIS A 123 -13.55 -21.28 2.50
CA HIS A 123 -13.23 -20.06 1.76
C HIS A 123 -12.78 -20.34 0.33
N ALA A 124 -12.35 -21.56 0.01
CA ALA A 124 -11.94 -21.91 -1.34
C ALA A 124 -13.06 -21.68 -2.38
N LYS A 125 -14.33 -21.96 -2.01
CA LYS A 125 -15.48 -21.70 -2.89
C LYS A 125 -15.75 -20.20 -3.05
N ILE A 126 -15.60 -19.42 -1.97
CA ILE A 126 -15.80 -17.97 -1.94
C ILE A 126 -14.78 -17.29 -2.88
N ILE A 127 -13.50 -17.66 -2.75
CA ILE A 127 -12.40 -17.15 -3.59
C ILE A 127 -12.61 -17.52 -5.05
N LYS A 128 -12.98 -18.77 -5.36
CA LYS A 128 -13.25 -19.21 -6.74
C LYS A 128 -14.41 -18.46 -7.39
N ASN A 129 -15.35 -17.95 -6.59
CA ASN A 129 -16.45 -17.12 -7.06
C ASN A 129 -16.09 -15.63 -7.19
N GLY A 130 -14.82 -15.25 -6.97
CA GLY A 130 -14.35 -13.87 -7.09
C GLY A 130 -14.82 -12.92 -6.00
N GLN A 131 -15.26 -13.45 -4.85
CA GLN A 131 -15.65 -12.60 -3.72
C GLN A 131 -14.41 -12.14 -2.94
N GLY A 132 -14.21 -10.83 -2.88
CA GLY A 132 -13.10 -10.22 -2.13
C GLY A 132 -13.24 -10.37 -0.63
N CYS A 133 -12.11 -10.41 0.08
CA CYS A 133 -12.04 -10.70 1.51
C CYS A 133 -12.78 -9.66 2.35
N ASN A 134 -12.64 -8.37 1.99
CA ASN A 134 -13.26 -7.27 2.73
C ASN A 134 -14.78 -7.16 2.52
N ASN A 135 -15.41 -8.02 1.70
CA ASN A 135 -16.88 -8.08 1.65
C ASN A 135 -17.46 -8.50 3.02
N CYS A 136 -16.77 -9.40 3.71
CA CYS A 136 -17.11 -9.87 5.07
C CYS A 136 -16.11 -9.34 6.12
N HIS A 137 -14.82 -9.29 5.80
CA HIS A 137 -13.76 -8.88 6.73
C HIS A 137 -13.46 -7.37 6.61
N ARG A 138 -14.48 -6.54 6.87
CA ARG A 138 -14.46 -5.10 6.56
C ARG A 138 -13.48 -4.27 7.40
N ASP A 139 -13.26 -4.66 8.66
CA ASP A 139 -12.46 -3.89 9.62
C ASP A 139 -11.05 -4.48 9.86
N THR A 140 -10.56 -5.25 8.88
CA THR A 140 -9.29 -5.99 8.96
C THR A 140 -8.07 -5.07 9.13
N GLY A 141 -8.04 -4.00 8.33
CA GLY A 141 -6.93 -3.03 8.29
C GLY A 141 -7.30 -1.67 8.87
N HIS A 142 -8.53 -1.20 8.63
CA HIS A 142 -9.07 0.06 9.14
C HIS A 142 -10.57 -0.09 9.37
N LYS A 143 -11.17 0.72 10.23
CA LYS A 143 -12.61 0.79 10.42
C LYS A 143 -13.29 1.18 9.10
N ASN A 144 -14.38 0.52 8.77
CA ASN A 144 -15.22 0.85 7.63
C ASN A 144 -15.97 2.17 7.87
N GLY A 145 -16.16 2.96 6.81
CA GLY A 145 -16.89 4.23 6.90
C GLY A 145 -16.12 5.38 7.54
N LEU A 146 -14.80 5.28 7.70
CA LEU A 146 -13.99 6.40 8.18
C LEU A 146 -14.19 7.65 7.30
N GLY A 147 -14.40 8.79 7.96
CA GLY A 147 -14.70 10.06 7.30
C GLY A 147 -16.13 10.20 6.77
N VAL A 148 -16.91 9.12 6.71
CA VAL A 148 -18.33 9.16 6.33
C VAL A 148 -19.17 9.62 7.51
N ASP A 149 -19.02 8.97 8.66
CA ASP A 149 -19.76 9.31 9.88
C ASP A 149 -19.53 10.78 10.27
N ALA A 150 -18.25 11.19 10.38
CA ALA A 150 -17.86 12.56 10.70
C ALA A 150 -18.41 13.60 9.71
N LYS A 151 -18.50 13.24 8.41
CA LYS A 151 -19.05 14.15 7.40
C LYS A 151 -20.56 14.30 7.58
N PHE A 152 -21.29 13.23 7.84
CA PHE A 152 -22.74 13.29 8.04
C PHE A 152 -23.11 13.94 9.36
N GLU A 153 -22.34 13.73 10.44
CA GLU A 153 -22.50 14.44 11.71
C GLU A 153 -22.37 15.97 11.49
N ALA A 154 -21.31 16.42 10.82
CA ALA A 154 -21.11 17.84 10.51
C ALA A 154 -22.16 18.45 9.56
N LEU A 155 -22.93 17.62 8.84
CA LEU A 155 -24.05 18.07 8.00
C LEU A 155 -25.38 18.11 8.75
N SER A 156 -25.44 17.50 9.95
CA SER A 156 -26.63 17.44 10.80
C SER A 156 -26.68 18.54 11.88
N GLU A 157 -25.59 19.31 12.02
CA GLU A 157 -25.48 20.55 12.81
C GLU A 157 -25.83 21.79 11.97
#